data_AF-B9LVI8-F1
#
_entry.id   AF-B9LVI8-F1
#
_cell.length_a   1.000
_cell.length_b   1.000
_cell.length_c   1.000
_cell.angle_alpha   90.00
_cell.angle_beta   90.00
_cell.angle_gamma   90.00
#
_symmetry.space_group_name_H-M   'P 1'
#
loop_
_entity.id
_entity.type
_entity.pdbx_description
1 polymer ?
#
loop_
_entity_poly.entity_id
_entity_poly.type
_entity_poly.pdbx_seq_one_letter_code
_entity_poly.pdbx_strand_id
1 'polypeptide(L)'
;MHSPPTDSSGGPNDLVVEIIETLETCGLEDDAYQLHDYVDVDALEQLVSSSDGDITVQFTVEGIPLEVSLDGVDVIVEDESECVDE
;
A
#
# COMPACT_ATOMS: atom_id res chain seq x y z
N MET A 1 27.92 -13.44 -7.07
CA MET A 1 27.69 -12.15 -6.39
C MET A 1 26.29 -12.23 -5.81
N HIS A 2 26.18 -12.57 -4.53
CA HIS A 2 24.90 -12.62 -3.83
C HIS A 2 24.51 -11.16 -3.54
N SER A 3 23.38 -10.71 -4.05
CA SER A 3 22.74 -9.48 -3.60
C SER A 3 22.48 -9.62 -2.09
N PRO A 4 22.67 -8.55 -1.28
CA PRO A 4 22.15 -8.61 0.08
C PRO A 4 20.62 -8.77 0.00
N PRO A 5 19.98 -9.45 0.97
CA PRO A 5 18.57 -9.18 1.19
C PRO A 5 18.50 -7.68 1.51
N THR A 6 17.68 -6.93 0.77
CA THR A 6 17.26 -5.61 1.23
C THR A 6 16.44 -5.90 2.47
N ASP A 7 17.13 -5.98 3.60
CA ASP A 7 16.53 -5.96 4.93
C ASP A 7 15.72 -4.67 4.97
N SER A 8 14.41 -4.83 4.89
CA SER A 8 13.39 -3.81 5.00
C SER A 8 13.72 -2.95 6.20
N SER A 9 14.24 -1.76 5.92
CA SER A 9 14.56 -0.80 6.95
C SER A 9 13.26 -0.07 7.26
N GLY A 10 12.34 -0.77 7.93
CA GLY A 10 10.97 -0.37 8.22
C GLY A 10 10.89 1.00 8.87
N GLY A 11 10.72 2.00 8.03
CA GLY A 11 10.63 3.40 8.37
C GLY A 11 9.86 4.14 7.28
N PRO A 12 9.52 5.42 7.50
CA PRO A 12 8.38 6.04 6.83
C PRO A 12 8.58 6.26 5.33
N ASN A 13 9.81 6.07 4.86
CA ASN A 13 10.16 6.15 3.46
C ASN A 13 9.96 4.81 2.73
N ASP A 14 10.07 3.69 3.44
CA ASP A 14 9.87 2.34 2.90
C ASP A 14 8.39 2.14 2.56
N LEU A 15 7.51 2.47 3.51
CA LEU A 15 6.06 2.38 3.31
C LEU A 15 5.56 3.28 2.16
N VAL A 16 6.10 4.49 2.05
CA VAL A 16 5.74 5.42 0.94
C VAL A 16 6.13 4.83 -0.40
N VAL A 17 7.34 4.27 -0.51
CA VAL A 17 7.82 3.66 -1.75
C VAL A 17 6.96 2.46 -2.11
N GLU A 18 6.63 1.59 -1.15
CA GLU A 18 5.74 0.44 -1.39
C GLU A 18 4.34 0.88 -1.88
N ILE A 19 3.74 1.90 -1.28
CA ILE A 19 2.45 2.42 -1.73
C ILE A 19 2.54 2.91 -3.19
N ILE A 20 3.58 3.66 -3.53
CA ILE A 20 3.78 4.18 -4.88
C ILE A 20 4.00 3.04 -5.87
N GLU A 21 4.85 2.06 -5.55
CA GLU A 21 5.11 0.90 -6.41
C GLU A 21 3.84 0.07 -6.67
N THR A 22 2.98 -0.10 -5.65
CA THR A 22 1.69 -0.78 -5.81
C THR A 22 0.74 0.02 -6.72
N LEU A 23 0.69 1.34 -6.56
CA LEU A 23 -0.12 2.22 -7.41
C LEU A 23 0.37 2.23 -8.87
N GLU A 24 1.68 2.30 -9.08
CA GLU A 24 2.30 2.20 -10.41
C GLU A 24 2.00 0.85 -11.07
N THR A 25 2.00 -0.24 -10.29
CA THR A 25 1.63 -1.58 -10.75
C THR A 25 0.17 -1.65 -11.22
N CYS A 26 -0.72 -0.89 -10.58
CA CYS A 26 -2.11 -0.70 -11.02
C CYS A 26 -2.26 0.24 -12.22
N GLY A 27 -1.18 0.91 -12.65
CA GLY A 27 -1.18 1.85 -13.78
C GLY A 27 -1.42 3.30 -13.40
N LEU A 28 -1.27 3.66 -12.13
CA LEU A 28 -1.36 5.03 -11.64
C LEU A 28 0.05 5.63 -11.52
N GLU A 29 0.39 6.57 -12.39
CA GLU A 29 1.69 7.29 -12.37
C GLU A 29 1.79 8.17 -11.12
N ASP A 30 2.96 8.24 -10.48
CA ASP A 30 3.19 9.02 -9.25
C ASP A 30 3.00 10.54 -9.44
N ASP A 31 3.14 11.03 -10.68
CA ASP A 31 2.84 12.42 -11.05
C ASP A 31 1.33 12.73 -11.14
N ALA A 32 0.47 11.70 -11.22
CA ALA A 32 -0.97 11.87 -11.41
C ALA A 32 -1.74 12.15 -10.11
N TYR A 33 -1.12 11.87 -8.95
CA TYR A 33 -1.74 12.00 -7.63
C TYR A 33 -0.78 12.59 -6.60
N GLN A 34 -1.32 13.10 -5.51
CA GLN A 34 -0.54 13.50 -4.35
C GLN A 34 -0.93 12.61 -3.18
N LEU A 35 -0.08 11.65 -2.82
CA LEU A 35 -0.41 10.66 -1.79
C LEU A 35 -0.83 11.31 -0.46
N HIS A 36 -0.20 12.43 -0.09
CA HIS A 36 -0.52 13.20 1.12
C HIS A 36 -1.90 13.87 1.12
N ASP A 37 -2.57 14.00 -0.03
CA ASP A 37 -3.95 14.48 -0.11
C ASP A 37 -4.94 13.38 0.33
N TYR A 38 -4.56 12.12 0.13
CA TYR A 38 -5.36 10.94 0.45
C TYR A 38 -5.04 10.35 1.83
N VAL A 39 -3.75 10.22 2.14
CA VAL A 39 -3.29 9.57 3.36
C VAL A 39 -2.02 10.24 3.85
N ASP A 40 -1.98 10.53 5.15
CA ASP A 40 -0.77 10.99 5.80
C ASP A 40 0.09 9.75 6.14
N VAL A 41 1.12 9.53 5.34
CA VAL A 41 1.99 8.34 5.40
C VAL A 41 2.75 8.22 6.73
N ASP A 42 3.06 9.37 7.35
CA ASP A 42 3.74 9.43 8.63
C ASP A 42 2.77 9.00 9.75
N ALA A 43 1.52 9.48 9.69
CA ALA A 43 0.47 9.03 10.61
C ALA A 43 0.07 7.57 10.36
N LEU A 44 0.07 7.11 9.11
CA LEU A 44 -0.24 5.74 8.73
C LEU A 44 0.78 4.78 9.31
N GLU A 45 2.07 5.05 9.11
CA GLU A 45 3.14 4.26 9.71
C GLU A 45 3.02 4.25 11.23
N GLN A 46 2.83 5.41 11.84
CA GLN A 46 2.68 5.50 13.30
C GLN A 46 1.47 4.70 13.80
N LEU A 47 0.36 4.69 13.05
CA LEU A 47 -0.83 3.93 13.40
C LEU A 47 -0.58 2.43 13.33
N VAL A 48 0.03 1.97 12.23
CA VAL A 48 0.37 0.57 11.98
C VAL A 48 1.42 0.09 13.00
N SER A 49 2.43 0.91 13.28
CA SER A 49 3.52 0.62 14.24
C SER A 49 3.11 0.74 15.70
N SER A 50 2.16 1.61 16.04
CA SER A 50 1.66 1.75 17.41
C SER A 50 0.68 0.63 17.78
N SER A 51 0.26 -0.17 16.82
CA SER A 51 -0.69 -1.25 17.01
C SER A 51 0.07 -2.56 17.23
N ASP A 52 -0.01 -3.13 18.44
CA ASP A 52 0.52 -4.46 18.77
C ASP A 52 -0.28 -5.63 18.12
N GLY A 53 -1.06 -5.38 17.06
CA GLY A 53 -1.95 -6.37 16.45
C GLY A 53 -2.18 -6.16 14.95
N ASP A 54 -2.90 -7.10 14.33
CA ASP A 54 -3.31 -7.13 12.91
C ASP A 54 -4.29 -5.98 12.56
N ILE A 55 -3.83 -4.74 12.68
CA ILE A 55 -4.54 -3.58 12.14
C ILE A 55 -4.13 -3.41 10.69
N THR A 56 -5.16 -3.26 9.89
CA THR A 56 -5.08 -3.09 8.45
C THR A 56 -5.85 -1.83 8.10
N VAL A 57 -5.20 -0.93 7.36
CA VAL A 57 -5.76 0.36 6.95
C VAL A 57 -6.06 0.28 5.48
N GLN A 58 -7.33 0.49 5.13
CA GLN A 58 -7.77 0.55 3.75
C GLN A 58 -8.12 1.98 3.35
N PHE A 59 -7.63 2.42 2.21
CA PHE A 59 -7.93 3.73 1.64
C PHE A 59 -7.96 3.65 0.11
N THR A 60 -8.54 4.65 -0.55
CA THR A 60 -8.68 4.67 -2.01
C THR A 60 -7.95 5.88 -2.57
N VAL A 61 -7.06 5.65 -3.53
CA VAL A 61 -6.32 6.70 -4.26
C VAL A 61 -6.75 6.65 -5.71
N GLU A 62 -7.31 7.74 -6.25
CA GLU A 62 -7.76 7.82 -7.64
C GLU A 62 -8.67 6.65 -8.10
N GLY A 63 -9.43 6.05 -7.17
CA GLY A 63 -10.31 4.91 -7.44
C GLY A 63 -9.64 3.53 -7.30
N ILE A 64 -8.36 3.46 -6.92
CA ILE A 64 -7.64 2.22 -6.62
C ILE A 64 -7.69 2.01 -5.09
N PRO A 65 -8.38 0.97 -4.60
CA PRO A 65 -8.42 0.64 -3.19
C PRO A 65 -7.12 -0.07 -2.77
N LEU A 66 -6.42 0.50 -1.80
CA LEU A 66 -5.18 0.00 -1.22
C LEU A 66 -5.42 -0.47 0.20
N GLU A 67 -4.68 -1.51 0.58
CA GLU A 67 -4.63 -2.08 1.91
C GLU A 67 -3.20 -1.97 2.45
N VAL A 68 -3.05 -1.44 3.66
CA VAL A 68 -1.76 -1.29 4.33
C VAL A 68 -1.78 -1.97 5.69
N SER A 69 -0.80 -2.83 5.91
CA SER A 69 -0.60 -3.59 7.15
C SER A 69 0.87 -3.55 7.57
N LEU A 70 1.18 -4.12 8.74
CA LEU A 70 2.57 -4.31 9.19
C LEU A 70 3.40 -5.20 8.24
N ASP A 71 2.74 -6.01 7.43
CA ASP A 71 3.37 -6.92 6.45
C ASP A 71 3.74 -6.20 5.13
N GLY A 72 3.11 -5.06 4.83
CA GLY A 72 3.31 -4.31 3.59
C GLY A 72 2.02 -3.70 3.05
N VAL A 73 2.06 -3.39 1.74
CA VAL A 73 0.97 -2.72 1.01
C VAL A 73 0.47 -3.62 -0.12
N ASP A 74 -0.83 -3.84 -0.19
CA ASP A 74 -1.48 -4.64 -1.23
C ASP A 74 -2.68 -3.89 -1.86
N VAL A 75 -3.10 -4.30 -3.05
CA VAL A 75 -4.27 -3.72 -3.74
C VAL A 75 -5.48 -4.61 -3.49
N ILE A 76 -6.58 -3.99 -3.05
CA ILE A 76 -7.83 -4.70 -2.82
C ILE A 76 -8.49 -4.93 -4.18
N VAL A 77 -8.17 -6.05 -4.82
CA VAL A 77 -8.95 -6.50 -5.96
C VAL A 77 -10.30 -6.99 -5.44
N GLU A 78 -11.32 -6.15 -5.54
CA GLU A 78 -12.71 -6.65 -5.57
C GLU A 78 -12.77 -7.55 -6.81
N ASP A 79 -12.70 -8.86 -6.59
CA ASP A 79 -12.89 -9.86 -7.63
C ASP A 79 -14.30 -9.64 -8.20
N GLU A 80 -14.41 -8.85 -9.26
CA GLU A 80 -15.60 -8.79 -10.10
C GLU A 80 -15.77 -10.08 -10.93
N SER A 81 -15.11 -11.18 -10.57
CA SER A 81 -15.40 -12.51 -11.09
C SER A 81 -16.60 -13.13 -10.37
N GLU A 82 -17.72 -12.41 -10.31
CA GLU A 82 -18.98 -13.08 -10.68
C GLU A 82 -18.93 -13.38 -12.19
N CYS A 83 -18.05 -14.28 -12.62
CA CYS A 83 -18.31 -15.01 -13.85
C CYS A 83 -19.44 -15.98 -13.55
N VAL A 84 -20.66 -15.46 -13.71
CA VAL A 84 -21.87 -16.25 -13.89
C VAL A 84 -21.65 -17.12 -15.12
N ASP A 85 -21.30 -18.37 -14.92
CA ASP A 85 -21.46 -19.40 -15.94
C ASP A 85 -22.33 -20.52 -15.34
N GLU A 86 -23.51 -20.66 -15.96
CA GLU A 86 -24.69 -21.47 -15.57
C GLU A 86 -24.46 -22.99 -15.38
#